data_AF-K0TPD0-F1
#
_entry.id   AF-K0TPD0-F1
#
_cell.length_a   1.000
_cell.length_b   1.000
_cell.length_c   1.000
_cell.angle_alpha   90.00
_cell.angle_beta   90.00
_cell.angle_gamma   90.00
#
_symmetry.space_group_name_H-M   'P 1'
#
loop_
_entity.id
_entity.type
_entity.pdbx_description
1 polymer ?
#
loop_
_entity_poly.entity_id
_entity_poly.type
_entity_poly.pdbx_seq_one_letter_code
_entity_poly.pdbx_strand_id
1 'polypeptide(L)'
;MATNCVPAAAAADVCANCGREGGDGTKLKSCMACLLVKYCCVDCQKAHRKQHKRACKKRVAELKDEQLYSRGHERPEGDFCPICTLAIPLPVVRHSGIMVCCMKSICDGCSAAAGRRGMSRHCPYCRTPMTCNKADQLAMVQARAAKRDPAAIHFLGLTYFHGEMGIQKDIRKAVEITEEAAELGSVEALSHIGYWYTEGVGVEVDEAKGMEFSRKAAMQGNAGSRHFLGMYEFEKCNYDLALRHWMISAKLGHELSVEAIKNLFVKGLATKKQYTEALRGYQDAEEDMKSHDRDLAKKIKSERL
;
A
#
# COMPACT_ATOMS: atom_id res chain seq x y z
N MET A 1 -42.54 11.24 -4.82
CA MET A 1 -42.77 9.79 -5.04
C MET A 1 -41.65 9.05 -4.35
N ALA A 2 -41.97 8.37 -3.25
CA ALA A 2 -41.02 7.73 -2.35
C ALA A 2 -40.40 6.49 -3.00
N THR A 3 -39.08 6.42 -3.04
CA THR A 3 -38.30 5.24 -3.41
C THR A 3 -38.24 4.30 -2.20
N ASN A 4 -38.91 3.16 -2.32
CA ASN A 4 -38.89 2.06 -1.36
C ASN A 4 -37.44 1.56 -1.15
N CYS A 5 -36.89 1.84 0.04
CA CYS A 5 -35.77 1.05 0.57
C CYS A 5 -36.35 -0.24 1.15
N VAL A 6 -36.06 -1.37 0.53
CA VAL A 6 -36.31 -2.69 1.13
C VAL A 6 -35.35 -2.83 2.31
N PRO A 7 -35.81 -2.97 3.57
CA PRO A 7 -34.91 -3.17 4.69
C PRO A 7 -34.27 -4.54 4.56
N ALA A 8 -32.94 -4.59 4.61
CA ALA A 8 -32.21 -5.82 4.87
C ALA A 8 -32.76 -6.44 6.16
N ALA A 9 -33.27 -7.67 6.08
CA ALA A 9 -33.82 -8.37 7.23
C ALA A 9 -32.82 -8.37 8.39
N ALA A 10 -33.15 -7.67 9.46
CA ALA A 10 -32.36 -7.66 10.68
C ALA A 10 -32.23 -9.11 11.18
N ALA A 11 -30.99 -9.62 11.26
CA ALA A 11 -30.73 -10.93 11.82
C ALA A 11 -31.34 -10.98 13.23
N ALA A 12 -32.30 -11.89 13.43
CA ALA A 12 -33.01 -12.04 14.70
C ALA A 12 -32.00 -12.11 15.86
N ASP A 13 -32.23 -11.31 16.92
CA ASP A 13 -31.34 -11.26 18.09
C ASP A 13 -31.55 -12.50 18.95
N VAL A 14 -31.10 -13.65 18.45
CA VAL A 14 -31.38 -14.96 19.01
C VAL A 14 -30.09 -15.76 19.16
N CYS A 15 -29.95 -16.48 20.26
CA CYS A 15 -28.84 -17.41 20.47
C CYS A 15 -28.89 -18.53 19.43
N ALA A 16 -27.84 -18.64 18.62
CA ALA A 16 -27.77 -19.60 17.52
C ALA A 16 -27.74 -21.08 17.96
N ASN A 17 -27.59 -21.37 19.26
CA ASN A 17 -27.64 -22.73 19.79
C ASN A 17 -28.99 -23.07 20.43
N CYS A 18 -29.46 -22.24 21.38
CA CYS A 18 -30.63 -22.56 22.21
C CYS A 18 -31.90 -21.78 21.86
N GLY A 19 -31.86 -20.89 20.86
CA GLY A 19 -33.04 -20.13 20.45
C GLY A 19 -33.46 -19.01 21.41
N ARG A 20 -32.68 -18.73 22.46
CA ARG A 20 -33.00 -17.64 23.42
C ARG A 20 -32.89 -16.27 22.75
N GLU A 21 -33.97 -15.50 22.80
CA GLU A 21 -34.00 -14.10 22.36
C GLU A 21 -33.18 -13.18 23.29
N GLY A 22 -32.56 -12.17 22.71
CA GLY A 22 -31.94 -11.06 23.42
C GLY A 22 -33.01 -10.12 23.95
N GLY A 23 -33.03 -9.94 25.28
CA GLY A 23 -33.94 -9.04 25.99
C GLY A 23 -33.23 -8.38 27.17
N ASP A 24 -33.99 -7.64 28.00
CA ASP A 24 -33.52 -6.70 29.05
C ASP A 24 -32.65 -7.29 30.19
N GLY A 25 -32.20 -8.54 30.08
CA GLY A 25 -31.21 -9.15 30.99
C GLY A 25 -30.19 -10.09 30.34
N THR A 26 -30.28 -10.38 29.02
CA THR A 26 -29.36 -11.32 28.35
C THR A 26 -28.72 -10.67 27.13
N LYS A 27 -27.49 -10.15 27.29
CA LYS A 27 -26.70 -9.65 26.17
C LYS A 27 -26.11 -10.82 25.38
N LEU A 28 -26.63 -11.04 24.17
CA LEU A 28 -26.05 -12.00 23.24
C LEU A 28 -24.72 -11.47 22.68
N LYS A 29 -23.69 -12.32 22.65
CA LYS A 29 -22.37 -11.97 22.11
C LYS A 29 -22.18 -12.59 20.73
N SER A 30 -21.77 -11.78 19.76
CA SER A 30 -21.44 -12.26 18.42
C SER A 30 -20.23 -13.21 18.45
N CYS A 31 -20.23 -14.18 17.54
CA CYS A 31 -19.05 -14.98 17.25
C CYS A 31 -17.90 -14.06 16.83
N MET A 32 -16.83 -13.99 17.62
CA MET A 32 -15.70 -13.09 17.35
C MET A 32 -14.95 -13.37 16.04
N ALA A 33 -15.17 -14.56 15.45
CA ALA A 33 -14.54 -14.93 14.18
C ALA A 33 -15.34 -14.43 12.97
N CYS A 34 -16.64 -14.77 12.89
CA CYS A 34 -17.45 -14.50 11.69
C CYS A 34 -18.47 -13.38 11.86
N LEU A 35 -18.77 -12.96 13.10
CA LEU A 35 -19.78 -11.95 13.45
C LEU A 35 -21.23 -12.26 12.98
N LEU A 36 -21.49 -13.41 12.34
CA LEU A 36 -22.82 -13.77 11.79
C LEU A 36 -23.83 -14.25 12.82
N VAL A 37 -23.36 -14.90 13.89
CA VAL A 37 -24.20 -15.60 14.86
C VAL A 37 -23.89 -15.10 16.24
N LYS A 38 -24.89 -15.08 17.12
CA LYS A 38 -24.76 -14.62 18.51
C LYS A 38 -25.03 -15.75 19.49
N TYR A 39 -24.48 -15.64 20.70
CA TYR A 39 -24.60 -16.64 21.76
C TYR A 39 -24.91 -16.00 23.12
N CYS A 40 -25.77 -16.63 23.91
CA CYS A 40 -26.05 -16.20 25.28
C CYS A 40 -24.95 -16.60 26.29
N CYS A 41 -24.17 -17.63 25.99
CA CYS A 41 -23.08 -18.12 26.84
C CYS A 41 -22.02 -18.89 26.03
N VAL A 42 -20.88 -19.15 26.67
CA VAL A 42 -19.74 -19.88 26.08
C VAL A 42 -20.12 -21.33 25.74
N ASP A 43 -20.98 -21.97 26.53
CA ASP A 43 -21.39 -23.36 26.29
C ASP A 43 -22.25 -23.50 25.03
N CYS A 44 -23.17 -22.53 24.81
CA CYS A 44 -23.91 -22.45 23.56
C CYS A 44 -22.99 -22.26 22.34
N GLN A 45 -21.95 -21.42 22.47
CA GLN A 45 -20.95 -21.26 21.42
C GLN A 45 -20.19 -22.56 21.15
N LYS A 46 -19.76 -23.28 22.20
CA LYS A 46 -19.04 -24.56 22.06
C LYS A 46 -19.91 -25.64 21.42
N ALA A 47 -21.17 -25.75 21.81
CA ALA A 47 -22.13 -26.70 21.26
C ALA A 47 -22.39 -26.46 19.76
N HIS A 48 -22.66 -25.21 19.38
CA HIS A 48 -22.94 -24.85 17.99
C HIS A 48 -21.68 -24.83 17.09
N ARG A 49 -20.46 -24.75 17.67
CA ARG A 49 -19.20 -24.66 16.91
C ARG A 49 -19.07 -25.73 15.83
N LYS A 50 -19.46 -26.97 16.11
CA LYS A 50 -19.34 -28.09 15.15
C LYS A 50 -20.24 -27.89 13.92
N GLN A 51 -21.47 -27.43 14.13
CA GLN A 51 -22.45 -27.17 13.07
C GLN A 51 -22.08 -25.94 12.23
N HIS A 52 -21.51 -24.91 12.87
CA HIS A 52 -21.20 -23.65 12.23
C HIS A 52 -19.79 -23.55 11.63
N LYS A 53 -18.89 -24.47 11.93
CA LYS A 53 -17.45 -24.39 11.59
C LYS A 53 -17.19 -24.02 10.12
N ARG A 54 -17.89 -24.65 9.17
CA ARG A 54 -17.70 -24.41 7.72
C ARG A 54 -18.17 -23.01 7.31
N ALA A 55 -19.39 -22.64 7.72
CA ALA A 55 -19.95 -21.31 7.45
C ALA A 55 -19.12 -20.20 8.11
N CYS A 56 -18.65 -20.42 9.33
CA CYS A 56 -17.77 -19.52 10.07
C CYS A 56 -16.47 -19.26 9.30
N LYS A 57 -15.79 -20.33 8.87
CA LYS A 57 -14.54 -20.22 8.09
C LYS A 57 -14.74 -19.45 6.78
N LYS A 58 -15.84 -19.74 6.06
CA LYS A 58 -16.17 -19.03 4.83
C LYS A 58 -16.33 -17.53 5.09
N ARG A 59 -17.10 -17.16 6.11
CA ARG A 59 -17.30 -15.75 6.46
C ARG A 59 -16.02 -15.06 6.93
N VAL A 60 -15.16 -15.75 7.66
CA VAL A 60 -13.85 -15.21 8.05
C VAL A 60 -13.02 -14.85 6.81
N ALA A 61 -13.05 -15.68 5.76
CA ALA A 61 -12.39 -15.36 4.50
C ALA A 61 -13.05 -14.15 3.80
N GLU A 62 -14.39 -14.12 3.73
CA GLU A 62 -15.13 -12.98 3.17
C GLU A 62 -14.81 -11.66 3.90
N LEU A 63 -14.73 -11.67 5.23
CA LEU A 63 -14.36 -10.51 6.04
C LEU A 63 -12.93 -10.03 5.75
N LYS A 64 -11.99 -10.95 5.50
CA LYS A 64 -10.62 -10.60 5.09
C LYS A 64 -10.61 -9.95 3.71
N ASP A 65 -11.38 -10.49 2.77
CA ASP A 65 -11.50 -9.92 1.42
C ASP A 65 -12.17 -8.54 1.46
N GLU A 66 -13.26 -8.40 2.22
CA GLU A 66 -13.93 -7.11 2.48
C GLU A 66 -12.93 -6.09 3.04
N GLN A 67 -12.11 -6.47 4.01
CA GLN A 67 -11.09 -5.60 4.58
C GLN A 67 -9.99 -5.23 3.57
N LEU A 68 -9.54 -6.18 2.75
CA LEU A 68 -8.48 -5.99 1.76
C LEU A 68 -8.92 -5.07 0.61
N TYR A 69 -10.13 -5.24 0.10
CA TYR A 69 -10.64 -4.49 -1.05
C TYR A 69 -11.31 -3.15 -0.66
N SER A 70 -11.71 -2.95 0.59
CA SER A 70 -12.26 -1.66 1.06
C SER A 70 -11.20 -0.62 1.42
N ARG A 71 -9.93 -1.01 1.55
CA ARG A 71 -8.82 -0.13 1.96
C ARG A 71 -7.81 0.10 0.84
N GLY A 72 -6.97 1.12 0.99
CA GLY A 72 -5.87 1.42 0.07
C GLY A 72 -6.32 1.98 -1.27
N HIS A 73 -7.34 2.84 -1.24
CA HIS A 73 -7.88 3.57 -2.41
C HIS A 73 -7.26 4.97 -2.56
N GLU A 74 -6.42 5.38 -1.61
CA GLU A 74 -5.69 6.65 -1.60
C GLU A 74 -4.20 6.37 -1.47
N ARG A 75 -3.36 7.24 -2.04
CA ARG A 75 -1.90 7.09 -1.99
C ARG A 75 -1.37 7.49 -0.60
N PRO A 76 -0.28 6.87 -0.12
CA PRO A 76 0.33 7.24 1.16
C PRO A 76 0.92 8.66 1.11
N GLU A 77 1.07 9.33 2.25
CA GLU A 77 1.59 10.70 2.31
C GLU A 77 2.99 10.87 1.66
N GLY A 78 3.82 9.83 1.72
CA GLY A 78 5.16 9.80 1.11
C GLY A 78 5.17 9.97 -0.40
N ASP A 79 4.03 9.71 -1.06
CA ASP A 79 3.86 9.83 -2.50
C ASP A 79 3.57 11.27 -2.97
N PHE A 80 3.37 12.21 -2.05
CA PHE A 80 3.06 13.60 -2.37
C PHE A 80 4.28 14.49 -2.18
N CYS A 81 4.51 15.39 -3.14
CA CYS A 81 5.58 16.37 -2.99
C CYS A 81 5.13 17.44 -1.98
N PRO A 82 5.88 17.68 -0.89
CA PRO A 82 5.45 18.61 0.14
C PRO A 82 5.56 20.10 -0.25
N ILE A 83 6.08 20.40 -1.45
CA ILE A 83 6.21 21.77 -1.97
C ILE A 83 4.99 22.15 -2.82
N CYS A 84 4.65 21.31 -3.81
CA CYS A 84 3.49 21.57 -4.66
C CYS A 84 2.22 20.84 -4.19
N THR A 85 2.31 20.00 -3.16
CA THR A 85 1.23 19.16 -2.61
C THR A 85 0.58 18.18 -3.59
N LEU A 86 1.11 18.06 -4.81
CA LEU A 86 0.62 17.15 -5.83
C LEU A 86 1.25 15.76 -5.66
N ALA A 87 0.47 14.73 -5.96
CA ALA A 87 0.95 13.36 -6.06
C ALA A 87 2.11 13.27 -7.08
N ILE A 88 3.14 12.50 -6.76
CA ILE A 88 4.32 12.32 -7.62
C ILE A 88 4.04 11.16 -8.58
N PRO A 89 4.31 11.28 -9.88
CA PRO A 89 4.13 10.17 -10.83
C PRO A 89 4.77 8.87 -10.36
N LEU A 90 4.08 7.74 -10.56
CA LEU A 90 4.60 6.42 -10.23
C LEU A 90 5.53 5.91 -11.35
N PRO A 91 6.65 5.24 -11.01
CA PRO A 91 7.15 5.02 -9.64
C PRO A 91 7.83 6.27 -9.07
N VAL A 92 7.50 6.63 -7.82
CA VAL A 92 7.93 7.89 -7.16
C VAL A 92 9.44 8.12 -7.22
N VAL A 93 10.24 7.06 -7.05
CA VAL A 93 11.71 7.11 -7.08
C VAL A 93 12.30 7.59 -8.41
N ARG A 94 11.55 7.51 -9.52
CA ARG A 94 12.01 8.00 -10.84
C ARG A 94 11.66 9.46 -11.10
N HIS A 95 10.78 10.03 -10.28
CA HIS A 95 10.23 11.37 -10.48
C HIS A 95 10.48 12.29 -9.28
N SER A 96 11.29 11.86 -8.32
CA SER A 96 11.64 12.60 -7.12
C SER A 96 12.99 12.20 -6.55
N GLY A 97 13.52 13.05 -5.67
CA GLY A 97 14.68 12.74 -4.83
C GLY A 97 14.32 12.82 -3.35
N ILE A 98 14.76 11.84 -2.56
CA ILE A 98 14.64 11.85 -1.10
C ILE A 98 15.66 12.83 -0.52
N MET A 99 15.20 13.77 0.27
CA MET A 99 16.05 14.71 0.98
C MET A 99 16.47 14.12 2.34
N VAL A 100 17.74 13.73 2.47
CA VAL A 100 18.27 13.04 3.67
C VAL A 100 18.09 13.83 4.98
N CYS A 101 18.04 15.15 4.88
CA CYS A 101 17.84 16.04 6.03
C CYS A 101 16.42 15.97 6.62
N CYS A 102 15.41 15.66 5.81
CA CYS A 102 14.00 15.68 6.22
C CYS A 102 13.19 14.41 5.89
N MET A 103 13.79 13.43 5.22
CA MET A 103 13.12 12.22 4.70
C MET A 103 11.90 12.54 3.82
N LYS A 104 11.91 13.68 3.13
CA LYS A 104 10.85 14.05 2.20
C LYS A 104 11.26 13.84 0.76
N SER A 105 10.38 13.22 -0.01
CA SER A 105 10.49 13.07 -1.46
C SER A 105 10.08 14.37 -2.15
N ILE A 106 11.03 15.03 -2.79
CA ILE A 106 10.77 16.26 -3.55
C ILE A 106 10.75 15.92 -5.03
N CYS A 107 9.63 16.22 -5.69
CA CYS A 107 9.51 15.94 -7.11
C CYS A 107 10.53 16.73 -7.93
N ASP A 108 10.96 16.15 -9.05
CA ASP A 108 11.98 16.73 -9.92
C ASP A 108 11.65 18.16 -10.37
N GLY A 109 10.37 18.45 -10.60
CA GLY A 109 9.88 19.78 -10.96
C GLY A 109 10.18 20.82 -9.87
N CYS A 110 9.76 20.55 -8.63
CA CYS A 110 10.01 21.46 -7.51
C CYS A 110 11.51 21.59 -7.19
N SER A 111 12.27 20.50 -7.31
CA SER A 111 13.73 20.53 -7.16
C SER A 111 14.39 21.42 -8.21
N ALA A 112 13.99 21.29 -9.48
CA ALA A 112 14.50 22.13 -10.57
C ALA A 112 14.09 23.60 -10.39
N ALA A 113 12.85 23.86 -10.00
CA ALA A 113 12.34 25.21 -9.75
C ALA A 113 13.10 25.90 -8.59
N ALA A 114 13.39 25.17 -7.52
CA ALA A 114 14.20 25.66 -6.41
C ALA A 114 15.63 25.99 -6.87
N GLY A 115 16.24 25.14 -7.70
CA GLY A 115 17.57 25.38 -8.28
C GLY A 115 17.64 26.66 -9.11
N ARG A 116 16.63 26.93 -9.96
CA ARG A 116 16.55 28.18 -10.76
C ARG A 116 16.45 29.44 -9.90
N ARG A 117 15.95 29.32 -8.67
CA ARG A 117 15.86 30.41 -7.69
C ARG A 117 17.11 30.51 -6.80
N GLY A 118 18.20 29.84 -7.17
CA GLY A 118 19.47 29.87 -6.42
C GLY A 118 19.49 28.99 -5.17
N MET A 119 18.50 28.13 -4.94
CA MET A 119 18.43 27.28 -3.75
C MET A 119 19.20 25.96 -3.89
N SER A 120 20.26 25.90 -4.71
CA SER A 120 20.95 24.64 -5.02
C SER A 120 21.80 24.08 -3.88
N ARG A 121 22.07 24.87 -2.83
CA ARG A 121 22.90 24.48 -1.67
C ARG A 121 22.10 24.17 -0.41
N HIS A 122 20.78 24.27 -0.46
CA HIS A 122 19.90 24.05 0.68
C HIS A 122 18.76 23.14 0.27
N CYS A 123 18.28 22.30 1.19
CA CYS A 123 17.08 21.51 0.97
C CYS A 123 15.91 22.43 0.51
N PRO A 124 15.27 22.14 -0.64
CA PRO A 124 14.16 22.96 -1.14
C PRO A 124 12.99 23.07 -0.17
N TYR A 125 12.86 22.11 0.74
CA TYR A 125 11.80 22.03 1.73
C TYR A 125 12.22 22.62 3.08
N CYS A 126 13.11 21.94 3.83
CA CYS A 126 13.44 22.34 5.20
C CYS A 126 14.61 23.33 5.31
N ARG A 127 15.18 23.79 4.19
CA ARG A 127 16.27 24.79 4.12
C ARG A 127 17.58 24.40 4.79
N THR A 128 17.71 23.19 5.33
CA THR A 128 18.98 22.66 5.84
C THR A 128 20.04 22.68 4.73
N PRO A 129 21.27 23.18 5.00
CA PRO A 129 22.36 23.11 4.04
C PRO A 129 22.58 21.67 3.56
N MET A 130 22.72 21.49 2.25
CA MET A 130 23.03 20.18 1.68
C MET A 130 24.51 19.88 1.87
N THR A 131 24.82 18.71 2.41
CA THR A 131 26.19 18.20 2.51
C THR A 131 26.48 17.31 1.30
N CYS A 132 27.65 17.45 0.68
CA CYS A 132 28.14 16.51 -0.32
C CYS A 132 28.90 15.32 0.32
N ASN A 133 29.19 15.42 1.62
CA ASN A 133 29.89 14.40 2.38
C ASN A 133 28.93 13.27 2.79
N LYS A 134 29.23 12.06 2.31
CA LYS A 134 28.47 10.83 2.61
C LYS A 134 28.39 10.55 4.12
N ALA A 135 29.45 10.83 4.89
CA ALA A 135 29.45 10.59 6.32
C ALA A 135 28.44 11.49 7.05
N ASP A 136 28.36 12.76 6.65
CA ASP A 136 27.39 13.71 7.24
C ASP A 136 25.96 13.30 6.86
N GLN A 137 25.72 12.91 5.60
CA GLN A 137 24.42 12.43 5.15
C GLN A 137 23.98 11.19 5.96
N LEU A 138 24.89 10.24 6.17
CA LEU A 138 24.62 9.05 6.97
C LEU A 138 24.31 9.41 8.42
N ALA A 139 25.08 10.32 9.03
CA ALA A 139 24.83 10.77 10.40
C ALA A 139 23.44 11.41 10.56
N MET A 140 22.98 12.18 9.56
CA MET A 140 21.62 12.73 9.56
C MET A 140 20.54 11.64 9.51
N VAL A 141 20.72 10.62 8.66
CA VAL A 141 19.80 9.48 8.56
C VAL A 141 19.79 8.70 9.88
N GLN A 142 20.96 8.39 10.45
CA GLN A 142 21.08 7.68 11.72
C GLN A 142 20.44 8.45 12.88
N ALA A 143 20.60 9.77 12.93
CA ALA A 143 19.97 10.60 13.95
C ALA A 143 18.43 10.58 13.88
N ARG A 144 17.85 10.43 12.69
CA ARG A 144 16.41 10.24 12.49
C ARG A 144 15.97 8.82 12.82
N ALA A 145 16.73 7.83 12.37
CA ALA A 145 16.48 6.42 12.69
C ALA A 145 16.49 6.17 14.20
N ALA A 146 17.41 6.80 14.94
CA ALA A 146 17.46 6.74 16.41
C ALA A 146 16.20 7.32 17.09
N LYS A 147 15.45 8.20 16.40
CA LYS A 147 14.15 8.74 16.84
C LYS A 147 12.97 7.91 16.36
N ARG A 148 13.21 6.71 15.83
CA ARG A 148 12.21 5.78 15.28
C ARG A 148 11.40 6.38 14.11
N ASP A 149 12.03 7.22 13.29
CA ASP A 149 11.45 7.71 12.03
C ASP A 149 11.42 6.54 11.01
N PRO A 150 10.23 6.02 10.64
CA PRO A 150 10.14 4.82 9.80
C PRO A 150 10.71 5.04 8.40
N ALA A 151 10.62 6.26 7.85
CA ALA A 151 11.20 6.57 6.54
C ALA A 151 12.73 6.59 6.59
N ALA A 152 13.31 7.10 7.67
CA ALA A 152 14.76 7.09 7.87
C ALA A 152 15.31 5.68 8.07
N ILE A 153 14.62 4.84 8.85
CA ILE A 153 15.01 3.45 9.06
C ILE A 153 14.92 2.68 7.73
N HIS A 154 13.84 2.86 6.97
CA HIS A 154 13.70 2.26 5.64
C HIS A 154 14.83 2.69 4.69
N PHE A 155 15.13 3.99 4.64
CA PHE A 155 16.22 4.53 3.82
C PHE A 155 17.59 3.96 4.25
N LEU A 156 17.82 3.79 5.56
CA LEU A 156 19.04 3.15 6.07
C LEU A 156 19.11 1.67 5.64
N GLY A 157 17.99 0.95 5.68
CA GLY A 157 17.90 -0.41 5.15
C GLY A 157 18.30 -0.48 3.68
N LEU A 158 17.77 0.41 2.83
CA LEU A 158 18.17 0.51 1.42
C LEU A 158 19.65 0.89 1.26
N THR A 159 20.20 1.71 2.15
CA THR A 159 21.62 2.07 2.14
C THR A 159 22.51 0.84 2.37
N TYR A 160 22.16 -0.03 3.31
CA TYR A 160 22.83 -1.34 3.50
C TYR A 160 22.61 -2.28 2.31
N PHE A 161 21.42 -2.28 1.71
CA PHE A 161 21.11 -3.12 0.56
C PHE A 161 21.99 -2.79 -0.66
N HIS A 162 22.21 -1.51 -0.92
CA HIS A 162 23.00 -1.04 -2.07
C HIS A 162 24.49 -0.87 -1.76
N GLY A 163 24.88 -0.74 -0.49
CA GLY A 163 26.25 -0.40 -0.10
C GLY A 163 26.58 1.07 -0.38
N GLU A 164 25.67 1.97 -0.04
CA GLU A 164 25.78 3.40 -0.30
C GLU A 164 26.28 4.19 0.91
N MET A 165 26.56 5.48 0.75
CA MET A 165 27.00 6.38 1.83
C MET A 165 28.24 5.92 2.63
N GLY A 166 29.10 5.08 2.02
CA GLY A 166 30.29 4.54 2.69
C GLY A 166 30.02 3.32 3.56
N ILE A 167 28.80 2.78 3.53
CA ILE A 167 28.42 1.52 4.15
C ILE A 167 28.74 0.37 3.20
N GLN A 168 29.31 -0.72 3.72
CA GLN A 168 29.46 -1.96 2.95
C GLN A 168 28.11 -2.63 2.76
N LYS A 169 27.88 -3.15 1.56
CA LYS A 169 26.65 -3.87 1.23
C LYS A 169 26.45 -5.07 2.16
N ASP A 170 25.30 -5.10 2.83
CA ASP A 170 24.86 -6.20 3.70
C ASP A 170 23.35 -6.38 3.55
N ILE A 171 22.96 -7.37 2.75
CA ILE A 171 21.55 -7.60 2.40
C ILE A 171 20.78 -8.16 3.60
N ARG A 172 21.39 -9.01 4.45
CA ARG A 172 20.71 -9.59 5.62
C ARG A 172 20.36 -8.50 6.61
N LYS A 173 21.33 -7.63 6.90
CA LYS A 173 21.11 -6.47 7.76
C LYS A 173 20.10 -5.49 7.15
N ALA A 174 20.11 -5.32 5.82
CA ALA A 174 19.10 -4.50 5.14
C ALA A 174 17.68 -5.04 5.36
N VAL A 175 17.49 -6.36 5.29
CA VAL A 175 16.19 -7.00 5.56
C VAL A 175 15.75 -6.74 7.00
N GLU A 176 16.62 -6.99 7.98
CA GLU A 176 16.33 -6.76 9.41
C GLU A 176 15.90 -5.31 9.69
N ILE A 177 16.65 -4.33 9.19
CA ILE A 177 16.35 -2.90 9.36
C ILE A 177 15.04 -2.53 8.65
N THR A 178 14.79 -3.09 7.46
CA THR A 178 13.59 -2.79 6.69
C THR A 178 12.35 -3.43 7.33
N GLU A 179 12.47 -4.60 7.98
CA GLU A 179 11.40 -5.18 8.81
C GLU A 179 11.06 -4.26 9.98
N GLU A 180 12.05 -3.69 10.68
CA GLU A 180 11.79 -2.70 11.74
C GLU A 180 11.02 -1.48 11.21
N ALA A 181 11.42 -0.95 10.05
CA ALA A 181 10.70 0.17 9.42
C ALA A 181 9.25 -0.19 9.07
N ALA A 182 9.02 -1.42 8.61
CA ALA A 182 7.70 -1.93 8.28
C ALA A 182 6.79 -2.05 9.52
N GLU A 183 7.34 -2.52 10.65
CA GLU A 183 6.64 -2.58 11.94
C GLU A 183 6.31 -1.18 12.47
N LEU A 184 7.16 -0.19 12.20
CA LEU A 184 6.92 1.22 12.52
C LEU A 184 5.99 1.94 11.53
N GLY A 185 5.48 1.24 10.52
CA GLY A 185 4.45 1.76 9.61
C GLY A 185 4.96 2.38 8.31
N SER A 186 6.22 2.13 7.90
CA SER A 186 6.66 2.50 6.54
C SER A 186 5.96 1.62 5.50
N VAL A 187 5.16 2.24 4.63
CA VAL A 187 4.42 1.56 3.55
C VAL A 187 5.38 1.00 2.48
N GLU A 188 6.44 1.74 2.20
CA GLU A 188 7.50 1.37 1.28
C GLU A 188 8.32 0.21 1.83
N ALA A 189 8.62 0.20 3.13
CA ALA A 189 9.27 -0.94 3.78
C ALA A 189 8.40 -2.19 3.72
N LEU A 190 7.09 -2.07 4.00
CA LEU A 190 6.14 -3.18 3.84
C LEU A 190 6.17 -3.76 2.42
N SER A 191 6.21 -2.89 1.40
CA SER A 191 6.30 -3.32 0.00
C SER A 191 7.61 -4.04 -0.31
N HIS A 192 8.75 -3.51 0.14
CA HIS A 192 10.06 -4.14 -0.10
C HIS A 192 10.20 -5.48 0.62
N ILE A 193 9.81 -5.57 1.89
CA ILE A 193 9.84 -6.82 2.66
C ILE A 193 8.89 -7.84 2.03
N GLY A 194 7.71 -7.41 1.58
CA GLY A 194 6.79 -8.27 0.85
C GLY A 194 7.47 -8.95 -0.34
N TYR A 195 8.12 -8.16 -1.19
CA TYR A 195 8.86 -8.64 -2.35
C TYR A 195 10.09 -9.48 -1.98
N TRP A 196 10.88 -9.08 -0.97
CA TRP A 196 12.11 -9.79 -0.60
C TRP A 196 11.82 -11.19 -0.02
N TYR A 197 10.75 -11.36 0.74
CA TYR A 197 10.34 -12.70 1.19
C TYR A 197 9.75 -13.56 0.07
N THR A 198 9.01 -12.98 -0.88
CA THR A 198 8.50 -13.78 -2.01
C THR A 198 9.62 -14.25 -2.94
N GLU A 199 10.63 -13.42 -3.17
CA GLU A 199 11.73 -13.72 -4.10
C GLU A 199 12.99 -14.32 -3.42
N GLY A 200 13.03 -14.35 -2.08
CA GLY A 200 14.21 -14.84 -1.33
C GLY A 200 15.42 -13.90 -1.41
N VAL A 201 15.19 -12.59 -1.42
CA VAL A 201 16.26 -11.58 -1.50
C VAL A 201 16.85 -11.34 -0.12
N GLY A 202 18.00 -11.98 0.16
CA GLY A 202 18.71 -11.83 1.43
C GLY A 202 18.11 -12.61 2.61
N VAL A 203 16.99 -13.29 2.38
CA VAL A 203 16.28 -14.18 3.31
C VAL A 203 15.84 -15.43 2.57
N GLU A 204 15.48 -16.48 3.32
CA GLU A 204 14.81 -17.64 2.73
C GLU A 204 13.44 -17.24 2.18
N VAL A 205 13.03 -17.90 1.09
CA VAL A 205 11.72 -17.68 0.49
C VAL A 205 10.64 -18.05 1.49
N ASP A 206 9.76 -17.09 1.78
CA ASP A 206 8.55 -17.27 2.57
C ASP A 206 7.41 -16.52 1.87
N GLU A 207 6.80 -17.19 0.91
CA GLU A 207 5.70 -16.64 0.12
C GLU A 207 4.52 -16.19 1.01
N ALA A 208 4.22 -16.93 2.08
CA ALA A 208 3.10 -16.61 2.96
C ALA A 208 3.36 -15.30 3.72
N LYS A 209 4.57 -15.14 4.27
CA LYS A 209 5.00 -13.92 4.95
C LYS A 209 5.10 -12.74 3.98
N GLY A 210 5.68 -12.95 2.80
CA GLY A 210 5.77 -11.92 1.76
C GLY A 210 4.38 -11.42 1.32
N MET A 211 3.43 -12.33 1.11
CA MET A 211 2.06 -11.99 0.77
C MET A 211 1.31 -11.28 1.91
N GLU A 212 1.61 -11.58 3.17
CA GLU A 212 1.06 -10.82 4.30
C GLU A 212 1.51 -9.36 4.28
N PHE A 213 2.80 -9.11 4.09
CA PHE A 213 3.34 -7.75 3.99
C PHE A 213 2.81 -7.00 2.77
N SER A 214 2.76 -7.65 1.60
CA SER A 214 2.18 -7.07 0.38
C SER A 214 0.70 -6.69 0.57
N ARG A 215 -0.10 -7.50 1.29
CA ARG A 215 -1.49 -7.14 1.66
C ARG A 215 -1.53 -5.91 2.57
N LYS A 216 -0.68 -5.84 3.59
CA LYS A 216 -0.60 -4.67 4.49
C LYS A 216 -0.22 -3.39 3.73
N ALA A 217 0.77 -3.45 2.85
CA ALA A 217 1.18 -2.32 2.01
C ALA A 217 0.06 -1.89 1.05
N ALA A 218 -0.58 -2.85 0.38
CA ALA A 218 -1.70 -2.58 -0.53
C ALA A 218 -2.88 -1.91 0.20
N MET A 219 -3.22 -2.36 1.41
CA MET A 219 -4.27 -1.75 2.24
C MET A 219 -3.93 -0.35 2.74
N GLN A 220 -2.65 0.05 2.69
CA GLN A 220 -2.17 1.39 2.99
C GLN A 220 -1.92 2.23 1.74
N GLY A 221 -2.39 1.77 0.57
CA GLY A 221 -2.36 2.56 -0.67
C GLY A 221 -1.12 2.36 -1.53
N ASN A 222 -0.25 1.39 -1.22
CA ASN A 222 0.86 1.09 -2.11
C ASN A 222 0.35 0.46 -3.42
N ALA A 223 0.39 1.25 -4.50
CA ALA A 223 -0.11 0.83 -5.80
C ALA A 223 0.68 -0.33 -6.40
N GLY A 224 1.99 -0.41 -6.13
CA GLY A 224 2.89 -1.48 -6.59
C GLY A 224 2.58 -2.82 -5.89
N SER A 225 2.46 -2.83 -4.56
CA SER A 225 2.04 -4.03 -3.83
C SER A 225 0.63 -4.45 -4.23
N ARG A 226 -0.28 -3.51 -4.47
CA ARG A 226 -1.62 -3.81 -4.99
C ARG A 226 -1.56 -4.47 -6.37
N HIS A 227 -0.68 -4.00 -7.26
CA HIS A 227 -0.44 -4.61 -8.57
C HIS A 227 0.12 -6.03 -8.44
N PHE A 228 1.10 -6.21 -7.54
CA PHE A 228 1.71 -7.50 -7.25
C PHE A 228 0.69 -8.54 -6.75
N LEU A 229 -0.21 -8.15 -5.84
CA LEU A 229 -1.33 -9.03 -5.44
C LEU A 229 -2.20 -9.43 -6.65
N GLY A 230 -2.41 -8.52 -7.60
CA GLY A 230 -3.13 -8.84 -8.83
C GLY A 230 -2.39 -9.86 -9.70
N MET A 231 -1.07 -9.73 -9.85
CA MET A 231 -0.24 -10.71 -10.55
C MET A 231 -0.30 -12.08 -9.86
N TYR A 232 -0.20 -12.10 -8.54
CA TYR A 232 -0.28 -13.32 -7.76
C TYR A 232 -1.60 -14.07 -7.93
N GLU A 233 -2.73 -13.35 -7.88
CA GLU A 233 -4.05 -13.96 -8.14
C GLU A 233 -4.18 -14.41 -9.60
N PHE A 234 -3.57 -13.68 -10.53
CA PHE A 234 -3.56 -14.06 -11.95
C PHE A 234 -2.81 -15.38 -12.19
N GLU A 235 -1.64 -15.56 -11.57
CA GLU A 235 -0.87 -16.82 -11.64
C GLU A 235 -1.64 -18.02 -11.09
N LYS A 236 -2.51 -17.76 -10.11
CA LYS A 236 -3.43 -18.76 -9.54
C LYS A 236 -4.72 -18.94 -10.35
N CYS A 237 -4.83 -18.32 -11.52
CA CYS A 237 -6.02 -18.30 -12.38
C CYS A 237 -7.26 -17.66 -11.72
N ASN A 238 -7.09 -16.87 -10.65
CA ASN A 238 -8.17 -16.13 -9.99
C ASN A 238 -8.38 -14.78 -10.67
N TYR A 239 -8.77 -14.79 -11.95
CA TYR A 239 -8.83 -13.59 -12.80
C TYR A 239 -9.75 -12.49 -12.27
N ASP A 240 -10.88 -12.85 -11.63
CA ASP A 240 -11.77 -11.87 -11.00
C ASP A 240 -11.11 -11.12 -9.84
N LEU A 241 -10.30 -11.81 -9.03
CA LEU A 241 -9.58 -11.20 -7.93
C LEU A 241 -8.41 -10.36 -8.44
N ALA A 242 -7.67 -10.86 -9.44
CA ALA A 242 -6.62 -10.13 -10.12
C ALA A 242 -7.14 -8.80 -10.68
N LEU A 243 -8.28 -8.84 -11.37
CA LEU A 243 -8.94 -7.66 -11.92
C LEU A 243 -9.30 -6.65 -10.82
N ARG A 244 -9.87 -7.08 -9.69
CA ARG A 244 -10.18 -6.18 -8.56
C ARG A 244 -8.93 -5.48 -8.03
N HIS A 245 -7.83 -6.21 -7.87
CA HIS A 245 -6.56 -5.64 -7.44
C HIS A 245 -6.05 -4.60 -8.43
N TRP A 246 -6.00 -4.94 -9.71
CA TRP A 246 -5.53 -4.03 -10.74
C TRP A 246 -6.44 -2.80 -10.92
N MET A 247 -7.76 -2.91 -10.72
CA MET A 247 -8.65 -1.74 -10.78
C MET A 247 -8.31 -0.71 -9.70
N ILE A 248 -8.04 -1.15 -8.47
CA ILE A 248 -7.61 -0.26 -7.38
C ILE A 248 -6.24 0.35 -7.70
N SER A 249 -5.29 -0.48 -8.13
CA SER A 249 -3.92 -0.03 -8.46
C SER A 249 -3.89 0.96 -9.64
N ALA A 250 -4.71 0.73 -10.67
CA ALA A 250 -4.86 1.63 -11.82
C ALA A 250 -5.41 3.01 -11.39
N LYS A 251 -6.42 3.03 -10.51
CA LYS A 251 -6.96 4.27 -9.93
C LYS A 251 -5.95 5.07 -9.11
N LEU A 252 -4.93 4.40 -8.57
CA LEU A 252 -3.80 5.06 -7.88
C LEU A 252 -2.73 5.58 -8.86
N GLY A 253 -2.92 5.42 -10.17
CA GLY A 253 -2.00 5.88 -11.21
C GLY A 253 -0.90 4.87 -11.59
N HIS A 254 -1.09 3.57 -11.36
CA HIS A 254 -0.11 2.55 -11.74
C HIS A 254 -0.36 1.99 -13.15
N GLU A 255 0.46 2.40 -14.11
CA GLU A 255 0.30 2.08 -15.55
C GLU A 255 0.27 0.57 -15.84
N LEU A 256 1.17 -0.22 -15.22
CA LEU A 256 1.23 -1.67 -15.47
C LEU A 256 -0.06 -2.39 -15.10
N SER A 257 -0.85 -1.84 -14.18
CA SER A 257 -2.16 -2.39 -13.82
C SER A 257 -3.19 -2.16 -14.93
N VAL A 258 -3.12 -1.03 -15.63
CA VAL A 258 -3.97 -0.75 -16.80
C VAL A 258 -3.63 -1.72 -17.93
N GLU A 259 -2.34 -1.92 -18.21
CA GLU A 259 -1.90 -2.88 -19.25
C GLU A 259 -2.31 -4.32 -18.88
N ALA A 260 -2.23 -4.70 -17.61
CA ALA A 260 -2.70 -6.00 -17.15
C ALA A 260 -4.22 -6.18 -17.36
N ILE A 261 -5.02 -5.15 -17.09
CA ILE A 261 -6.48 -5.17 -17.34
C ILE A 261 -6.79 -5.22 -18.84
N LYS A 262 -6.04 -4.48 -19.66
CA LYS A 262 -6.14 -4.53 -21.12
C LYS A 262 -5.87 -5.95 -21.64
N ASN A 263 -4.86 -6.63 -21.09
CA ASN A 263 -4.58 -8.03 -21.41
C ASN A 263 -5.73 -8.97 -21.03
N LEU A 264 -6.39 -8.77 -19.88
CA LEU A 264 -7.61 -9.51 -19.53
C LEU A 264 -8.76 -9.22 -20.51
N PHE A 265 -8.94 -7.97 -20.92
CA PHE A 265 -9.97 -7.57 -21.87
C PHE A 265 -9.76 -8.23 -23.24
N VAL A 266 -8.54 -8.21 -23.78
CA VAL A 266 -8.19 -8.87 -25.05
C VAL A 266 -8.45 -10.38 -24.99
N LYS A 267 -8.23 -11.01 -23.83
CA LYS A 267 -8.51 -12.43 -23.60
C LYS A 267 -10.00 -12.74 -23.33
N GLY A 268 -10.88 -11.74 -23.30
CA GLY A 268 -12.30 -11.90 -23.00
C GLY A 268 -12.61 -12.17 -21.52
N LEU A 269 -11.63 -12.00 -20.63
CA LEU A 269 -11.74 -12.21 -19.18
C LEU A 269 -12.18 -10.94 -18.43
N ALA A 270 -12.06 -9.77 -19.06
CA ALA A 270 -12.61 -8.52 -18.55
C ALA A 270 -13.59 -7.93 -19.56
N THR A 271 -14.62 -7.23 -19.07
CA THR A 271 -15.59 -6.54 -19.92
C THR A 271 -15.04 -5.21 -20.43
N LYS A 272 -15.60 -4.73 -21.55
CA LYS A 272 -15.30 -3.38 -22.06
C LYS A 272 -15.51 -2.31 -21.00
N LYS A 273 -16.59 -2.42 -20.20
CA LYS A 273 -16.91 -1.49 -19.12
C LYS A 273 -15.79 -1.43 -18.09
N GLN A 274 -15.32 -2.58 -17.60
CA GLN A 274 -14.24 -2.66 -16.61
C GLN A 274 -12.93 -2.06 -17.15
N TYR A 275 -12.57 -2.34 -18.40
CA TYR A 275 -11.39 -1.75 -19.01
C TYR A 275 -11.50 -0.22 -19.14
N THR A 276 -12.65 0.29 -19.61
CA THR A 276 -12.87 1.75 -19.71
C THR A 276 -12.88 2.45 -18.35
N GLU A 277 -13.36 1.78 -17.31
CA GLU A 277 -13.35 2.29 -15.93
C GLU A 277 -11.91 2.38 -15.39
N ALA A 278 -11.10 1.36 -15.63
CA ALA A 278 -9.69 1.37 -15.24
C ALA A 278 -8.89 2.47 -15.96
N LEU A 279 -9.13 2.65 -17.27
CA LEU A 279 -8.52 3.73 -18.04
C LEU A 279 -8.90 5.11 -17.49
N ARG A 280 -10.18 5.33 -17.18
CA ARG A 280 -10.65 6.60 -16.63
C ARG A 280 -10.00 6.88 -15.28
N GLY A 281 -10.01 5.92 -14.36
CA GLY A 281 -9.39 6.09 -13.04
C GLY A 281 -7.89 6.39 -13.12
N TYR A 282 -7.19 5.77 -14.08
CA TYR A 282 -5.79 6.09 -14.35
C TYR A 282 -5.59 7.49 -14.93
N GLN A 283 -6.43 7.92 -15.88
CA GLN A 283 -6.39 9.27 -16.45
C GLN A 283 -6.68 10.36 -15.41
N ASP A 284 -7.65 10.12 -14.52
CA ASP A 284 -7.95 11.04 -13.41
C ASP A 284 -6.72 11.18 -12.50
N ALA A 285 -6.05 10.07 -12.17
CA ALA A 285 -4.81 10.11 -11.39
C ALA A 285 -3.68 10.83 -12.13
N GLU A 286 -3.52 10.64 -13.44
CA GLU A 286 -2.52 11.36 -14.24
C GLU A 286 -2.77 12.87 -14.25
N GLU A 287 -4.03 13.29 -14.35
CA GLU A 287 -4.42 14.70 -14.28
C GLU A 287 -4.03 15.31 -12.93
N ASP A 288 -4.34 14.63 -11.83
CA ASP A 288 -3.98 15.04 -10.46
C ASP A 288 -2.45 15.15 -10.25
N MET A 289 -1.66 14.48 -11.09
CA MET A 289 -0.19 14.48 -11.05
C MET A 289 0.45 15.53 -11.98
N LYS A 290 -0.32 16.28 -12.78
CA LYS A 290 0.25 17.27 -13.70
C LYS A 290 0.87 18.47 -12.98
N SER A 291 2.03 18.92 -13.45
CA SER A 291 2.71 20.08 -12.89
C SER A 291 3.56 20.76 -13.95
N HIS A 292 3.33 22.07 -14.12
CA HIS A 292 4.10 22.90 -15.03
C HIS A 292 5.62 22.81 -14.79
N ASP A 293 6.05 22.81 -13.53
CA ASP A 293 7.46 22.69 -13.18
C ASP A 293 8.05 21.32 -13.53
N ARG A 294 7.25 20.24 -13.44
CA ARG A 294 7.68 18.89 -13.86
C ARG A 294 7.84 18.82 -15.38
N ASP A 295 6.92 19.40 -16.14
CA ASP A 295 6.99 19.46 -17.60
C ASP A 295 8.22 20.26 -18.07
N LEU A 296 8.47 21.41 -17.44
CA LEU A 296 9.65 22.22 -17.72
C LEU A 296 10.94 21.48 -17.37
N ALA A 297 10.99 20.80 -16.21
CA ALA A 297 12.15 20.00 -15.82
C ALA A 297 12.43 18.86 -16.82
N LYS A 298 11.39 18.21 -17.34
CA LYS A 298 11.52 17.16 -18.36
C LYS A 298 12.09 17.71 -19.67
N LYS A 299 11.60 18.86 -20.16
CA LYS A 299 12.12 19.52 -21.36
C LYS A 299 13.61 19.88 -21.25
N ILE A 300 13.99 20.48 -20.12
CA ILE A 300 15.40 20.84 -19.87
C ILE A 300 16.30 19.60 -19.83
N LYS A 301 15.82 18.48 -19.26
CA LYS A 301 16.58 17.20 -19.26
C LYS A 301 16.75 16.66 -20.68
N SER A 302 15.72 16.73 -21.54
CA SER A 302 15.82 16.25 -22.93
C SER A 302 16.70 17.12 -23.82
N GLU A 303 16.83 18.41 -23.55
CA GLU A 303 17.69 19.33 -24.33
C GLU A 303 19.19 19.21 -23.98
N ARG A 304 19.53 18.48 -22.90
CA ARG A 304 20.91 18.28 -22.42
C ARG A 304 21.50 16.93 -22.78
N LEU A 305 20.72 16.05 -23.43
CA LEU A 305 21.12 14.73 -23.93
C LEU A 305 21.33 14.83 -25.45
#